data_AF-A0A839JGS1-F1
#
_entry.id   AF-A0A839JGS1-F1
#
_cell.length_a   1.000
_cell.length_b   1.000
_cell.length_c   1.000
_cell.angle_alpha   90.00
_cell.angle_beta   90.00
_cell.angle_gamma   90.00
#
_symmetry.space_group_name_H-M   'P 1'
#
loop_
_entity.id
_entity.type
_entity.pdbx_description
1 polymer ?
#
loop_
_entity_poly.entity_id
_entity_poly.type
_entity_poly.pdbx_seq_one_letter_code
_entity_poly.pdbx_strand_id
1 'polypeptide(L)'
;MTDRTPAAVADGTLPPNLTYLSLVTIRGPEEPQVVFAQPELPLQGVETLSAIQSVELWLARNGGADDDLNVVTAQLYLSDSESRLARARRWLLVREINERCTHDWGVLVHGGTESVWLLDEAAQALVDGLWLAALLCCHSACERHLAGILSMDEGSLHRSWRSWGLGRLLDEAQQRDIVPSDLREPLNQMNEVRKASAHFKPPLYDGSLMRRAIAINHEGALESVEALAEADAFAAYETAKSLVHRARFA
;
A
#
# COMPACT_ATOMS: atom_id res chain seq x y z
N MET A 1 -46.84 -45.66 -21.63
CA MET A 1 -47.63 -44.48 -22.08
C MET A 1 -47.63 -43.51 -20.92
N THR A 2 -46.68 -42.59 -20.81
CA THR A 2 -46.37 -41.52 -21.75
C THR A 2 -44.86 -41.30 -21.88
N ASP A 3 -44.49 -41.03 -23.12
CA ASP A 3 -43.15 -40.88 -23.67
C ASP A 3 -42.66 -39.44 -23.43
N ARG A 4 -41.42 -39.28 -22.93
CA ARG A 4 -40.69 -38.00 -22.94
C ARG A 4 -39.21 -38.28 -23.22
N THR A 5 -38.91 -38.33 -24.50
CA THR A 5 -37.60 -38.17 -25.11
C THR A 5 -37.00 -36.79 -24.75
N PRO A 6 -35.67 -36.66 -24.58
CA PRO A 6 -35.01 -35.40 -24.22
C PRO A 6 -34.90 -34.45 -25.42
N ALA A 7 -35.19 -33.17 -25.19
CA ALA A 7 -35.08 -32.14 -26.21
C ALA A 7 -33.62 -31.71 -26.42
N ALA A 8 -33.30 -31.56 -27.70
CA ALA A 8 -32.01 -31.26 -28.28
C ALA A 8 -31.36 -29.96 -27.77
N VAL A 9 -30.03 -30.01 -27.73
CA VAL A 9 -29.12 -28.87 -27.71
C VAL A 9 -29.40 -28.03 -28.95
N ALA A 10 -29.98 -26.85 -28.75
CA ALA A 10 -30.15 -25.85 -29.80
C ALA A 10 -28.91 -24.97 -29.85
N ASP A 11 -28.22 -25.09 -30.97
CA ASP A 11 -27.18 -24.21 -31.49
C ASP A 11 -27.76 -22.79 -31.60
N GLY A 12 -27.39 -21.93 -30.66
CA GLY A 12 -27.98 -20.62 -30.41
C GLY A 12 -26.94 -19.53 -30.56
N THR A 13 -26.61 -19.21 -31.81
CA THR A 13 -26.32 -17.86 -32.32
C THR A 13 -26.22 -16.76 -31.26
N LEU A 14 -25.01 -16.25 -31.07
CA LEU A 14 -24.71 -15.03 -30.31
C LEU A 14 -25.61 -13.88 -30.79
N PRO A 15 -26.18 -13.06 -29.88
CA PRO A 15 -27.03 -11.93 -30.26
C PRO A 15 -26.25 -10.92 -31.10
N PRO A 16 -26.77 -10.50 -32.27
CA PRO A 16 -26.12 -9.52 -33.14
C PRO A 16 -26.54 -8.12 -32.70
N ASN A 17 -25.99 -7.63 -31.59
CA ASN A 17 -26.09 -6.22 -31.18
C ASN A 17 -24.98 -5.90 -30.15
N LEU A 18 -23.73 -6.09 -30.56
CA LEU A 18 -22.60 -5.30 -30.05
C LEU A 18 -22.16 -4.41 -31.20
N THR A 19 -23.04 -3.47 -31.52
CA THR A 19 -22.80 -2.41 -32.47
C THR A 19 -21.57 -1.65 -32.00
N TYR A 20 -20.48 -1.81 -32.74
CA TYR A 20 -19.37 -0.88 -32.90
C TYR A 20 -19.40 0.28 -31.90
N LEU A 21 -18.64 0.13 -30.80
CA LEU A 21 -17.94 1.28 -30.27
C LEU A 21 -17.03 1.76 -31.40
N SER A 22 -17.60 2.62 -32.25
CA SER A 22 -16.87 3.68 -32.91
C SER A 22 -15.99 4.27 -31.82
N LEU A 23 -14.73 3.82 -31.78
CA LEU A 23 -13.64 4.58 -31.19
C LEU A 23 -13.71 5.92 -31.92
N VAL A 24 -14.46 6.84 -31.33
CA VAL A 24 -14.25 8.25 -31.55
C VAL A 24 -12.83 8.43 -31.07
N THR A 25 -11.88 8.34 -32.01
CA THR A 25 -10.60 9.02 -31.86
C THR A 25 -10.97 10.49 -31.74
N ILE A 26 -11.29 10.90 -30.52
CA ILE A 26 -11.00 12.25 -30.09
C ILE A 26 -9.54 12.38 -30.46
N ARG A 27 -9.22 13.22 -31.44
CA ARG A 27 -7.86 13.73 -31.55
C ARG A 27 -7.65 14.45 -30.21
N GLY A 28 -7.15 13.71 -29.23
CA GLY A 28 -6.77 14.27 -27.96
C GLY A 28 -5.77 15.39 -28.23
N PRO A 29 -5.71 16.42 -27.38
CA PRO A 29 -4.53 17.26 -27.36
C PRO A 29 -3.34 16.30 -27.28
N GLU A 30 -2.37 16.50 -28.17
CA GLU A 30 -1.16 15.67 -28.27
C GLU A 30 -0.75 15.27 -26.85
N GLU A 31 -0.89 13.98 -26.52
CA GLU A 31 -0.37 13.47 -25.26
C GLU A 31 1.04 14.04 -25.12
N PRO A 32 1.46 14.52 -23.94
CA PRO A 32 2.86 14.82 -23.74
C PRO A 32 3.56 13.48 -23.97
N GLN A 33 4.08 13.29 -25.18
CA GLN A 33 4.85 12.12 -25.53
C GLN A 33 5.87 12.05 -24.43
N VAL A 34 5.79 11.02 -23.60
CA VAL A 34 6.72 10.79 -22.52
C VAL A 34 8.07 10.81 -23.20
N VAL A 35 8.76 11.93 -23.08
CA VAL A 35 10.11 12.12 -23.58
C VAL A 35 10.95 11.28 -22.62
N PHE A 36 10.94 9.96 -22.82
CA PHE A 36 12.17 9.21 -22.69
C PHE A 36 13.12 9.98 -23.58
N ALA A 37 14.01 10.76 -22.94
CA ALA A 37 14.97 11.62 -23.60
C ALA A 37 15.44 10.90 -24.85
N GLN A 38 14.89 11.28 -26.02
CA GLN A 38 15.48 10.83 -27.25
C GLN A 38 16.90 11.38 -27.15
N PRO A 39 17.93 10.53 -27.26
CA PRO A 39 19.28 11.01 -27.16
C PRO A 39 19.47 12.08 -28.24
N GLU A 40 19.44 13.34 -27.83
CA GLU A 40 19.64 14.46 -28.74
C GLU A 40 21.12 14.47 -29.09
N LEU A 41 21.42 14.40 -30.38
CA LEU A 41 22.79 14.56 -30.85
C LEU A 41 23.23 15.99 -30.53
N PRO A 42 24.35 16.20 -29.80
CA PRO A 42 24.79 17.53 -29.44
C PRO A 42 25.10 18.32 -30.72
N LEU A 43 24.35 19.40 -30.96
CA LEU A 43 24.60 20.34 -32.04
C LEU A 43 25.55 21.43 -31.54
N GLN A 44 26.60 21.72 -32.31
CA GLN A 44 27.61 22.70 -31.93
C GLN A 44 27.00 24.09 -31.74
N GLY A 45 27.16 24.67 -30.54
CA GLY A 45 26.63 25.99 -30.19
C GLY A 45 25.17 26.00 -29.73
N VAL A 46 24.52 24.83 -29.64
CA VAL A 46 23.18 24.69 -29.05
C VAL A 46 23.32 24.00 -27.69
N GLU A 47 22.89 24.67 -26.62
CA GLU A 47 22.80 24.05 -25.31
C GLU A 47 21.60 23.08 -25.29
N THR A 48 21.88 21.79 -25.11
CA THR A 48 20.84 20.77 -24.98
C THR A 48 20.23 20.83 -23.59
N LEU A 49 18.92 21.01 -23.50
CA LEU A 49 18.19 20.96 -22.24
C LEU A 49 17.95 19.51 -21.82
N SER A 50 18.04 19.24 -20.52
CA SER A 50 17.52 17.98 -19.96
C SER A 50 16.00 17.91 -20.11
N ALA A 51 15.43 16.70 -20.04
CA ALA A 51 13.98 16.53 -20.09
C ALA A 51 13.24 17.37 -19.01
N ILE A 52 13.81 17.50 -17.81
CA ILE A 52 13.29 18.33 -16.72
C ILE A 52 13.28 19.80 -17.13
N GLN A 53 14.43 20.32 -17.58
CA GLN A 53 14.56 21.72 -18.02
C GLN A 53 13.63 22.05 -19.21
N SER A 54 13.44 21.10 -20.13
CA SER A 54 12.50 21.25 -21.25
C SER A 54 11.05 21.38 -20.76
N VAL A 55 10.65 20.58 -19.77
CA VAL A 55 9.30 20.63 -19.19
C VAL A 55 9.11 21.92 -18.38
N GLU A 56 10.10 22.35 -17.58
CA GLU A 56 10.08 23.62 -16.85
C GLU A 56 9.92 24.82 -17.78
N LEU A 57 10.69 24.85 -18.88
CA LEU A 57 10.61 25.90 -19.88
C LEU A 57 9.25 25.91 -20.60
N TRP A 58 8.69 24.74 -20.89
CA TRP A 58 7.36 24.62 -21.48
C TRP A 58 6.28 25.11 -20.51
N LEU A 59 6.33 24.74 -19.23
CA LEU A 59 5.40 25.22 -18.20
C LEU A 59 5.49 26.75 -18.02
N ALA A 60 6.69 27.31 -18.00
CA ALA A 60 6.89 28.77 -17.90
C ALA A 60 6.24 29.54 -19.07
N ARG A 61 6.07 28.91 -20.23
CA ARG A 61 5.42 29.49 -21.42
C ARG A 61 3.91 29.27 -21.46
N ASN A 62 3.40 28.25 -20.77
CA ASN A 62 2.01 27.78 -20.91
C ASN A 62 1.20 27.82 -19.60
N GLY A 63 1.78 28.24 -18.47
CA GLY A 63 1.19 28.22 -17.12
C GLY A 63 0.04 29.20 -16.85
N GLY A 64 -0.81 29.49 -17.82
CA GLY A 64 -1.94 30.43 -17.71
C GLY A 64 -3.30 29.78 -17.39
N ALA A 65 -3.40 28.45 -17.41
CA ALA A 65 -4.65 27.72 -17.13
C ALA A 65 -4.36 26.53 -16.20
N ASP A 66 -4.63 26.73 -14.90
CA ASP A 66 -4.36 25.74 -13.84
C ASP A 66 -5.12 24.40 -14.02
N ASP A 67 -6.18 24.37 -14.84
CA ASP A 67 -7.00 23.18 -15.10
C ASP A 67 -6.68 22.49 -16.45
N ASP A 68 -5.65 22.91 -17.18
CA ASP A 68 -5.23 22.22 -18.41
C ASP A 68 -4.56 20.87 -18.07
N LEU A 69 -5.10 19.77 -18.60
CA LEU A 69 -4.60 18.42 -18.34
C LEU A 69 -3.11 18.26 -18.69
N ASN A 70 -2.60 18.94 -19.72
CA ASN A 70 -1.19 18.89 -20.09
C ASN A 70 -0.31 19.63 -19.08
N VAL A 71 -0.81 20.76 -18.55
CA VAL A 71 -0.15 21.51 -17.47
C VAL A 71 -0.08 20.65 -16.21
N VAL A 72 -1.20 20.03 -15.80
CA VAL A 72 -1.24 19.11 -14.66
C VAL A 72 -0.31 17.91 -14.88
N THR A 73 -0.33 17.31 -16.07
CA THR A 73 0.55 16.16 -16.39
C THR A 73 2.04 16.53 -16.30
N ALA A 74 2.41 17.70 -16.83
CA ALA A 74 3.78 18.20 -16.75
C ALA A 74 4.21 18.50 -15.31
N GLN A 75 3.33 19.07 -14.48
CA GLN A 75 3.58 19.28 -13.05
C GLN A 75 3.77 17.94 -12.31
N LEU A 76 2.92 16.95 -12.59
CA LEU A 76 3.07 15.60 -12.03
C LEU A 76 4.38 14.94 -12.46
N TYR A 77 4.82 15.13 -13.70
CA TYR A 77 6.12 14.62 -14.16
C TYR A 77 7.30 15.21 -13.38
N LEU A 78 7.28 16.53 -13.13
CA LEU A 78 8.32 17.19 -12.33
C LEU A 78 8.30 16.70 -10.87
N SER A 79 7.13 16.65 -10.25
CA SER A 79 6.96 16.13 -8.88
C SER A 79 7.38 14.65 -8.75
N ASP A 80 7.06 13.83 -9.76
CA ASP A 80 7.50 12.44 -9.85
C ASP A 80 9.04 12.36 -9.91
N SER A 81 9.67 13.20 -10.72
CA SER A 81 11.13 13.26 -10.87
C SER A 81 11.84 13.58 -9.55
N GLU A 82 11.34 14.56 -8.79
CA GLU A 82 11.90 14.96 -7.49
C GLU A 82 11.88 13.82 -6.46
N SER A 83 10.81 13.02 -6.46
CA SER A 83 10.61 11.94 -5.49
C SER A 83 11.16 10.58 -5.93
N ARG A 84 11.56 10.41 -7.20
CA ARG A 84 11.88 9.10 -7.80
C ARG A 84 13.00 8.35 -7.08
N LEU A 85 14.09 9.04 -6.73
CA LEU A 85 15.23 8.40 -6.06
C LEU A 85 14.85 7.93 -4.65
N ALA A 86 14.07 8.72 -3.92
CA ALA A 86 13.59 8.36 -2.59
C ALA A 86 12.64 7.15 -2.65
N ARG A 87 11.68 7.16 -3.58
CA ARG A 87 10.77 6.03 -3.82
C ARG A 87 11.53 4.76 -4.23
N ALA A 88 12.54 4.88 -5.09
CA ALA A 88 13.38 3.74 -5.48
C ALA A 88 14.16 3.14 -4.30
N ARG A 89 14.69 3.96 -3.40
CA ARG A 89 15.34 3.48 -2.17
C ARG A 89 14.37 2.70 -1.28
N ARG A 90 13.17 3.24 -1.08
CA ARG A 90 12.13 2.59 -0.26
C ARG A 90 11.60 1.32 -0.90
N TRP A 91 11.48 1.28 -2.23
CA TRP A 91 11.17 0.07 -2.98
C TRP A 91 12.17 -1.05 -2.71
N LEU A 92 13.47 -0.74 -2.65
CA LEU A 92 14.49 -1.75 -2.31
C LEU A 92 14.29 -2.31 -0.89
N LEU A 93 13.94 -1.47 0.08
CA LEU A 93 13.64 -1.91 1.45
C LEU A 93 12.40 -2.79 1.52
N VAL A 94 11.32 -2.40 0.83
CA VAL A 94 10.09 -3.20 0.72
C VAL A 94 10.39 -4.56 0.09
N ARG A 95 11.20 -4.57 -0.98
CA ARG A 95 11.60 -5.82 -1.66
C ARG A 95 12.41 -6.73 -0.73
N GLU A 96 13.36 -6.16 0.02
CA GLU A 96 14.14 -6.90 0.99
C GLU A 96 13.25 -7.54 2.07
N ILE A 97 12.29 -6.80 2.62
CA ILE A 97 11.33 -7.33 3.59
C ILE A 97 10.50 -8.46 2.95
N ASN A 98 10.04 -8.29 1.72
CA ASN A 98 9.29 -9.34 1.01
C ASN A 98 10.12 -10.63 0.86
N GLU A 99 11.40 -10.51 0.49
CA GLU A 99 12.30 -11.65 0.35
C GLU A 99 12.55 -12.36 1.69
N ARG A 100 12.74 -11.62 2.79
CA ARG A 100 12.97 -12.21 4.13
C ARG A 100 11.72 -12.82 4.75
N CYS A 101 10.56 -12.20 4.55
CA CYS A 101 9.32 -12.56 5.25
C CYS A 101 8.43 -13.54 4.49
N THR A 102 8.71 -13.80 3.20
CA THR A 102 7.99 -14.82 2.42
C THR A 102 8.61 -16.18 2.66
N HIS A 103 8.04 -16.95 3.60
CA HIS A 103 8.65 -18.21 4.06
C HIS A 103 8.30 -19.43 3.20
N ASP A 104 7.10 -19.47 2.62
CA ASP A 104 6.59 -20.60 1.85
C ASP A 104 5.82 -20.15 0.61
N TRP A 105 5.86 -20.98 -0.45
CA TRP A 105 4.97 -20.84 -1.59
C TRP A 105 3.57 -21.35 -1.20
N GLY A 106 2.52 -20.59 -1.53
CA GLY A 106 1.14 -21.04 -1.30
C GLY A 106 0.60 -20.82 0.12
N VAL A 107 1.12 -19.84 0.87
CA VAL A 107 0.55 -19.44 2.17
C VAL A 107 -0.93 -19.13 2.05
N LEU A 108 -1.74 -19.77 2.90
CA LEU A 108 -3.15 -19.46 3.05
C LEU A 108 -3.30 -18.17 3.84
N VAL A 109 -3.70 -17.10 3.16
CA VAL A 109 -4.04 -15.84 3.82
C VAL A 109 -5.43 -15.95 4.42
N HIS A 110 -5.51 -16.33 5.70
CA HIS A 110 -6.78 -16.60 6.39
C HIS A 110 -7.75 -15.40 6.45
N GLY A 111 -7.23 -14.17 6.34
CA GLY A 111 -8.06 -12.95 6.24
C GLY A 111 -8.64 -12.71 4.84
N GLY A 112 -8.43 -13.62 3.90
CA GLY A 112 -8.92 -13.54 2.53
C GLY A 112 -8.17 -12.52 1.68
N THR A 113 -8.79 -12.15 0.55
CA THR A 113 -8.23 -11.21 -0.43
C THR A 113 -8.01 -9.82 0.17
N GLU A 114 -8.79 -9.43 1.17
CA GLU A 114 -8.66 -8.13 1.81
C GLU A 114 -7.32 -8.00 2.57
N SER A 115 -6.88 -9.04 3.28
CA SER A 115 -5.54 -9.03 3.89
C SER A 115 -4.42 -8.92 2.86
N VAL A 116 -4.60 -9.51 1.67
CA VAL A 116 -3.62 -9.40 0.57
C VAL A 116 -3.57 -7.96 0.06
N TRP A 117 -4.72 -7.37 -0.27
CA TRP A 117 -4.80 -5.99 -0.72
C TRP A 117 -4.23 -5.03 0.31
N LEU A 118 -4.53 -5.21 1.61
CA LEU A 118 -3.97 -4.36 2.66
C LEU A 118 -2.43 -4.44 2.74
N LEU A 119 -1.84 -5.60 2.48
CA LEU A 119 -0.38 -5.71 2.43
C LEU A 119 0.20 -5.04 1.17
N ASP A 120 -0.46 -5.19 0.02
CA ASP A 120 -0.02 -4.54 -1.22
C ASP A 120 -0.14 -3.00 -1.12
N GLU A 121 -1.24 -2.50 -0.55
CA GLU A 121 -1.45 -1.08 -0.26
C GLU A 121 -0.43 -0.55 0.77
N ALA A 122 -0.08 -1.35 1.78
CA ALA A 122 0.97 -0.97 2.73
C ALA A 122 2.33 -0.84 2.04
N ALA A 123 2.67 -1.76 1.13
CA ALA A 123 3.90 -1.71 0.36
C ALA A 123 3.97 -0.47 -0.53
N GLN A 124 2.87 -0.15 -1.23
CA GLN A 124 2.79 1.04 -2.07
C GLN A 124 2.88 2.33 -1.23
N ALA A 125 2.15 2.38 -0.11
CA ALA A 125 2.20 3.50 0.82
C ALA A 125 3.62 3.75 1.36
N LEU A 126 4.39 2.70 1.67
CA LEU A 126 5.80 2.84 2.07
C LEU A 126 6.66 3.44 0.96
N VAL A 127 6.48 2.99 -0.27
CA VAL A 127 7.22 3.53 -1.43
C VAL A 127 6.94 5.02 -1.57
N ASP A 128 5.67 5.41 -1.49
CA ASP A 128 5.23 6.81 -1.66
C ASP A 128 5.49 7.70 -0.42
N GLY A 129 5.98 7.16 0.69
CA GLY A 129 6.27 7.94 1.90
C GLY A 129 5.04 8.21 2.78
N LEU A 130 3.98 7.44 2.62
CA LEU A 130 2.71 7.57 3.35
C LEU A 130 2.71 6.69 4.61
N TRP A 131 3.57 7.04 5.57
CA TRP A 131 3.88 6.22 6.76
C TRP A 131 2.66 5.80 7.58
N LEU A 132 1.75 6.75 7.84
CA LEU A 132 0.53 6.46 8.59
C LEU A 132 -0.39 5.50 7.83
N ALA A 133 -0.52 5.69 6.51
CA ALA A 133 -1.34 4.80 5.68
C ALA A 133 -0.76 3.38 5.68
N ALA A 134 0.55 3.24 5.52
CA ALA A 134 1.25 1.95 5.61
C ALA A 134 1.00 1.27 6.97
N LEU A 135 1.19 1.99 8.08
CA LEU A 135 0.94 1.48 9.43
C LEU A 135 -0.50 0.98 9.60
N LEU A 136 -1.49 1.77 9.16
CA LEU A 136 -2.91 1.42 9.28
C LEU A 136 -3.28 0.20 8.42
N CYS A 137 -2.71 0.10 7.21
CA CYS A 137 -2.92 -1.05 6.33
C CYS A 137 -2.30 -2.32 6.93
N CYS A 138 -1.07 -2.24 7.46
CA CYS A 138 -0.41 -3.37 8.16
C CYS A 138 -1.21 -3.84 9.36
N HIS A 139 -1.67 -2.90 10.21
CA HIS A 139 -2.47 -3.19 11.38
C HIS A 139 -3.78 -3.90 11.00
N SER A 140 -4.48 -3.36 10.00
CA SER A 140 -5.73 -3.95 9.48
C SER A 140 -5.50 -5.33 8.86
N ALA A 141 -4.39 -5.54 8.15
CA ALA A 141 -4.04 -6.83 7.56
C ALA A 141 -3.87 -7.90 8.64
N CYS A 142 -3.17 -7.57 9.73
CA CYS A 142 -3.01 -8.45 10.89
C CYS A 142 -4.34 -8.75 11.58
N GLU A 143 -5.21 -7.75 11.75
CA GLU A 143 -6.55 -7.95 12.32
C GLU A 143 -7.36 -8.96 11.50
N ARG A 144 -7.43 -8.75 10.17
CA ARG A 144 -8.20 -9.63 9.28
C ARG A 144 -7.61 -11.03 9.24
N HIS A 145 -6.29 -11.14 9.19
CA HIS A 145 -5.62 -12.43 9.16
C HIS A 145 -5.88 -13.24 10.44
N LEU A 146 -5.69 -12.64 11.61
CA LEU A 146 -5.95 -13.31 12.89
C LEU A 146 -7.43 -13.62 13.09
N ALA A 147 -8.33 -12.70 12.75
CA ALA A 147 -9.77 -12.97 12.81
C ALA A 147 -10.16 -14.14 11.90
N GLY A 148 -9.56 -14.23 10.71
CA GLY A 148 -9.71 -15.36 9.80
C GLY A 148 -9.28 -16.69 10.43
N ILE A 149 -8.09 -16.74 11.04
CA ILE A 149 -7.62 -17.96 11.74
C ILE A 149 -8.56 -18.32 12.88
N LEU A 150 -8.87 -17.35 13.75
CA LEU A 150 -9.70 -17.57 14.94
C LEU A 150 -11.12 -18.00 14.58
N SER A 151 -11.67 -17.54 13.46
CA SER A 151 -13.02 -17.92 13.01
C SER A 151 -13.17 -19.43 12.76
N MET A 152 -12.07 -20.16 12.55
CA MET A 152 -12.08 -21.62 12.36
C MET A 152 -12.48 -22.37 13.63
N ASP A 153 -12.33 -21.76 14.80
CA ASP A 153 -12.70 -22.34 16.10
C ASP A 153 -13.54 -21.34 16.93
N GLU A 154 -14.47 -20.65 16.28
CA GLU A 154 -15.22 -19.57 16.93
C GLU A 154 -16.04 -20.02 18.15
N GLY A 155 -16.38 -21.30 18.23
CA GLY A 155 -17.12 -21.89 19.33
C GLY A 155 -16.36 -21.93 20.65
N SER A 156 -15.01 -21.92 20.61
CA SER A 156 -14.16 -21.90 21.81
C SER A 156 -13.79 -20.49 22.28
N LEU A 157 -14.09 -19.47 21.48
CA LEU A 157 -13.65 -18.10 21.74
C LEU A 157 -14.58 -17.35 22.70
N HIS A 158 -13.99 -16.51 23.55
CA HIS A 158 -14.78 -15.58 24.35
C HIS A 158 -15.47 -14.54 23.45
N ARG A 159 -16.75 -14.24 23.69
CA ARG A 159 -17.58 -13.38 22.80
C ARG A 159 -16.97 -12.03 22.43
N SER A 160 -16.04 -11.50 23.23
CA SER A 160 -15.30 -10.27 22.92
C SER A 160 -14.37 -10.37 21.72
N TRP A 161 -14.07 -11.56 21.17
CA TRP A 161 -13.24 -11.69 19.97
C TRP A 161 -13.87 -11.00 18.74
N ARG A 162 -15.22 -10.91 18.72
CA ARG A 162 -15.98 -10.26 17.63
C ARG A 162 -15.94 -8.72 17.67
N SER A 163 -15.50 -8.13 18.78
CA SER A 163 -15.25 -6.69 18.79
C SER A 163 -13.90 -6.42 18.15
N TRP A 164 -13.91 -5.60 17.10
CA TRP A 164 -12.74 -5.27 16.29
C TRP A 164 -11.61 -4.67 17.14
N GLY A 165 -10.37 -5.06 16.85
CA GLY A 165 -9.17 -4.54 17.51
C GLY A 165 -8.08 -5.59 17.64
N LEU A 166 -6.91 -5.32 17.05
CA LEU A 166 -5.76 -6.21 17.02
C LEU A 166 -5.37 -6.73 18.40
N GLY A 167 -5.39 -5.88 19.43
CA GLY A 167 -5.03 -6.29 20.80
C GLY A 167 -5.84 -7.48 21.32
N ARG A 168 -7.17 -7.48 21.12
CA ARG A 168 -8.04 -8.58 21.59
C ARG A 168 -7.81 -9.86 20.79
N LEU A 169 -7.58 -9.72 19.49
CA LEU A 169 -7.28 -10.86 18.62
C LEU A 169 -5.92 -11.47 18.96
N LEU A 170 -4.92 -10.64 19.29
CA LEU A 170 -3.61 -11.10 19.74
C LEU A 170 -3.70 -11.87 21.05
N ASP A 171 -4.46 -11.39 22.04
CA ASP A 171 -4.63 -12.09 23.31
C ASP A 171 -5.19 -13.50 23.11
N GLU A 172 -6.24 -13.65 22.30
CA GLU A 172 -6.86 -14.95 21.99
C GLU A 172 -5.93 -15.86 21.15
N ALA A 173 -5.20 -15.27 20.20
CA ALA A 173 -4.30 -16.02 19.32
C ALA A 173 -3.03 -16.50 20.06
N GLN A 174 -2.53 -15.72 21.03
CA GLN A 174 -1.39 -16.12 21.86
C GLN A 174 -1.74 -17.26 22.81
N GLN A 175 -2.94 -17.26 23.40
CA GLN A 175 -3.41 -18.37 24.26
C GLN A 175 -3.48 -19.71 23.51
N ARG A 176 -3.62 -19.66 22.18
CA ARG A 176 -3.72 -20.82 21.29
C ARG A 176 -2.44 -21.14 20.54
N ASP A 177 -1.34 -20.45 20.86
CA ASP A 177 -0.04 -20.57 20.19
C ASP A 177 -0.08 -20.38 18.66
N ILE A 178 -1.04 -19.59 18.17
CA ILE A 178 -1.19 -19.26 16.74
C ILE A 178 -0.08 -18.30 16.29
N VAL A 179 0.32 -17.39 17.18
CA VAL A 179 1.31 -16.34 16.90
C VAL A 179 2.70 -16.81 17.36
N PRO A 180 3.68 -16.89 16.43
CA PRO A 180 5.07 -17.16 16.78
C PRO A 180 5.58 -16.26 17.91
N SER A 181 6.30 -16.83 18.87
CA SER A 181 6.72 -16.13 20.09
C SER A 181 7.56 -14.88 19.82
N ASP A 182 8.39 -14.91 18.77
CA ASP A 182 9.23 -13.80 18.32
C ASP A 182 8.43 -12.63 17.70
N LEU A 183 7.19 -12.88 17.25
CA LEU A 183 6.32 -11.83 16.69
C LEU A 183 5.43 -11.15 17.73
N ARG A 184 5.33 -11.68 18.95
CA ARG A 184 4.44 -11.14 19.99
C ARG A 184 4.77 -9.70 20.37
N GLU A 185 6.05 -9.42 20.62
CA GLU A 185 6.50 -8.08 20.98
C GLU A 185 6.38 -7.09 19.80
N PRO A 186 6.83 -7.40 18.57
CA PRO A 186 6.59 -6.55 17.41
C PRO A 186 5.11 -6.21 17.17
N LEU A 187 4.20 -7.18 17.34
CA LEU A 187 2.75 -6.97 17.18
C LEU A 187 2.19 -6.05 18.27
N ASN A 188 2.63 -6.21 19.51
CA ASN A 188 2.26 -5.32 20.62
C ASN A 188 2.75 -3.90 20.36
N GLN A 189 4.01 -3.74 19.95
CA GLN A 189 4.59 -2.45 19.61
C GLN A 189 3.81 -1.76 18.48
N MET A 190 3.50 -2.48 17.40
CA MET A 190 2.68 -1.95 16.30
C MET A 190 1.29 -1.49 16.80
N ASN A 191 0.66 -2.24 17.70
CA ASN A 191 -0.62 -1.87 18.29
C ASN A 191 -0.52 -0.58 19.14
N GLU A 192 0.54 -0.41 19.93
CA GLU A 192 0.78 0.81 20.71
C GLU A 192 1.04 2.03 19.82
N VAL A 193 1.88 1.89 18.79
CA VAL A 193 2.14 2.96 17.82
C VAL A 193 0.83 3.38 17.12
N ARG A 194 0.02 2.42 16.69
CA ARG A 194 -1.29 2.70 16.06
C ARG A 194 -2.25 3.42 17.01
N LYS A 195 -2.27 3.07 18.30
CA LYS A 195 -3.13 3.75 19.31
C LYS A 195 -2.82 5.23 19.43
N ALA A 196 -1.57 5.64 19.24
CA ALA A 196 -1.19 7.05 19.27
C ALA A 196 -1.75 7.83 18.06
N SER A 197 -1.88 7.18 16.91
CA SER A 197 -2.32 7.81 15.65
C SER A 197 -3.83 7.74 15.39
N ALA A 198 -4.53 6.76 15.96
CA ALA A 198 -5.93 6.48 15.64
C ALA A 198 -6.95 7.02 16.67
N HIS A 199 -6.50 7.53 17.80
CA HIS A 199 -7.37 8.11 18.83
C HIS A 199 -7.07 9.61 18.93
N PHE A 200 -8.10 10.43 19.20
CA PHE A 200 -7.96 11.86 19.52
C PHE A 200 -7.18 12.02 20.83
N LYS A 201 -5.87 11.86 20.76
CA LYS A 201 -4.95 12.04 21.87
C LYS A 201 -4.24 13.38 21.71
N PRO A 202 -3.97 14.10 22.82
CA PRO A 202 -3.18 15.31 22.76
C PRO A 202 -1.81 15.07 22.12
N PRO A 203 -1.21 16.05 21.41
CA PRO A 203 0.07 15.89 20.71
C PRO A 203 1.22 15.36 21.59
N LEU A 204 1.19 15.59 22.90
CA LEU A 204 2.21 15.16 23.87
C LEU A 204 1.76 14.01 24.78
N TYR A 205 0.74 13.26 24.37
CA TYR A 205 0.35 12.03 25.07
C TYR A 205 1.52 11.02 25.12
N ASP A 206 1.56 10.20 26.17
CA ASP A 206 2.60 9.17 26.33
C ASP A 206 2.58 8.17 25.17
N GLY A 207 3.69 8.06 24.44
CA GLY A 207 3.78 7.23 23.24
C GLY A 207 3.36 7.93 21.94
N SER A 208 2.97 9.21 21.97
CA SER A 208 2.81 10.00 20.75
C SER A 208 4.13 10.12 19.99
N LEU A 209 4.04 10.24 18.67
CA LEU A 209 5.21 10.36 17.80
C LEU A 209 6.07 11.57 18.19
N MET A 210 5.44 12.71 18.46
CA MET A 210 6.12 13.93 18.91
C MET A 210 6.83 13.72 20.26
N ARG A 211 6.19 13.06 21.22
CA ARG A 211 6.81 12.81 22.53
C ARG A 211 7.99 11.84 22.43
N ARG A 212 7.87 10.80 21.59
CA ARG A 212 8.98 9.89 21.28
C ARG A 212 10.13 10.61 20.60
N ALA A 213 9.84 11.51 19.67
CA ALA A 213 10.85 12.31 18.99
C ALA A 213 11.60 13.26 19.95
N ILE A 214 10.86 13.99 20.80
CA ILE A 214 11.45 14.86 21.85
C ILE A 214 12.35 14.04 22.78
N ALA A 215 11.97 12.81 23.13
CA ALA A 215 12.78 11.94 23.99
C ALA A 215 14.10 11.49 23.33
N ILE A 216 14.15 11.41 22.00
CA ILE A 216 15.36 11.05 21.25
C ILE A 216 16.24 12.27 21.01
N ASN A 217 15.65 13.35 20.50
CA ASN A 217 16.35 14.58 20.17
C ASN A 217 15.42 15.76 20.37
N HIS A 218 15.58 16.46 21.49
CA HIS A 218 14.71 17.59 21.84
C HIS A 218 14.82 18.75 20.84
N GLU A 219 16.03 19.05 20.35
CA GLU A 219 16.30 20.19 19.46
C GLU A 219 15.97 19.89 17.99
N GLY A 220 16.07 18.62 17.57
CA GLY A 220 15.72 18.13 16.22
C GLY A 220 14.50 17.20 16.21
N ALA A 221 13.51 17.52 17.05
CA ALA A 221 12.35 16.64 17.25
C ALA A 221 11.53 16.46 15.95
N LEU A 222 11.43 17.48 15.10
CA LEU A 222 10.63 17.39 13.87
C LEU A 222 11.26 16.43 12.84
N GLU A 223 12.56 16.51 12.62
CA GLU A 223 13.29 15.58 11.75
C GLU A 223 13.23 14.16 12.32
N SER A 224 13.24 14.04 13.65
CA SER A 224 13.10 12.76 14.34
C SER A 224 11.69 12.18 14.23
N VAL A 225 10.64 13.02 14.09
CA VAL A 225 9.24 12.57 13.91
C VAL A 225 9.09 11.81 12.59
N GLU A 226 9.61 12.35 11.49
CA GLU A 226 9.49 11.69 10.18
C GLU A 226 10.29 10.40 10.13
N ALA A 227 11.54 10.42 10.61
CA ALA A 227 12.38 9.22 10.68
C ALA A 227 11.76 8.12 11.57
N LEU A 228 11.12 8.51 12.68
CA LEU A 228 10.39 7.56 13.54
C LEU A 228 9.15 7.00 12.85
N ALA A 229 8.38 7.82 12.13
CA ALA A 229 7.22 7.35 11.40
C ALA A 229 7.60 6.36 10.30
N GLU A 230 8.68 6.66 9.56
CA GLU A 230 9.24 5.76 8.56
C GLU A 230 9.67 4.43 9.20
N ALA A 231 10.44 4.48 10.29
CA ALA A 231 10.89 3.29 11.00
C ALA A 231 9.73 2.43 11.54
N ASP A 232 8.72 3.07 12.14
CA ASP A 232 7.51 2.39 12.63
C ASP A 232 6.73 1.72 11.50
N ALA A 233 6.61 2.38 10.34
CA ALA A 233 5.88 1.86 9.20
C ALA A 233 6.59 0.65 8.57
N PHE A 234 7.92 0.69 8.41
CA PHE A 234 8.69 -0.45 7.93
C PHE A 234 8.65 -1.63 8.90
N ALA A 235 8.79 -1.37 10.22
CA ALA A 235 8.67 -2.40 11.24
C ALA A 235 7.27 -3.04 11.26
N ALA A 236 6.22 -2.24 11.08
CA ALA A 236 4.84 -2.72 10.96
C ALA A 236 4.65 -3.62 9.73
N TYR A 237 5.22 -3.23 8.58
CA TYR A 237 5.14 -4.01 7.35
C TYR A 237 5.87 -5.36 7.45
N GLU A 238 7.09 -5.36 7.98
CA GLU A 238 7.84 -6.59 8.25
C GLU A 238 7.10 -7.51 9.22
N THR A 239 6.52 -6.95 10.28
CA THR A 239 5.73 -7.70 11.26
C THR A 239 4.48 -8.29 10.63
N ALA A 240 3.75 -7.51 9.82
CA ALA A 240 2.51 -7.95 9.18
C ALA A 240 2.78 -9.03 8.13
N LYS A 241 3.80 -8.86 7.28
CA LYS A 241 4.23 -9.90 6.34
C LYS A 241 4.64 -11.18 7.06
N SER A 242 5.45 -11.06 8.11
CA SER A 242 5.89 -12.22 8.89
C SER A 242 4.70 -12.94 9.54
N LEU A 243 3.74 -12.21 10.11
CA LEU A 243 2.54 -12.80 10.70
C LEU A 243 1.74 -13.56 9.65
N VAL A 244 1.42 -12.93 8.51
CA VAL A 244 0.59 -13.57 7.47
C VAL A 244 1.22 -14.85 6.92
N HIS A 245 2.55 -14.91 6.85
CA HIS A 245 3.24 -16.10 6.35
C HIS A 245 3.50 -17.18 7.41
N ARG A 246 3.47 -16.85 8.71
CA ARG A 246 3.93 -17.76 9.78
C ARG A 246 2.86 -18.12 10.79
N ALA A 247 1.81 -17.32 10.94
CA ALA A 247 0.70 -17.63 11.82
C ALA A 247 -0.08 -18.80 11.27
N ARG A 248 -0.34 -19.79 12.12
CA ARG A 248 -1.04 -21.01 11.72
C ARG A 248 -1.78 -21.59 12.92
N PHE A 249 -2.92 -22.20 12.62
CA PHE A 249 -3.58 -23.07 13.58
C PHE A 249 -2.76 -24.36 13.70
N ALA A 250 -2.44 -24.76 14.93
CA ALA A 250 -1.71 -25.99 15.21
C ALA A 250 -2.59 -27.24 15.05
#